data_AF-A0A918WPN9-F1
#
_entry.id   AF-A0A918WPN9-F1
#
_cell.length_a   1.000
_cell.length_b   1.000
_cell.length_c   1.000
_cell.angle_alpha   90.00
_cell.angle_beta   90.00
_cell.angle_gamma   90.00
#
_symmetry.space_group_name_H-M   'P 1'
#
loop_
_entity.id
_entity.type
_entity.pdbx_description
1 polymer ?
#
loop_
_entity_poly.entity_id
_entity_poly.type
_entity_poly.pdbx_seq_one_letter_code
_entity_poly.pdbx_strand_id
1 'polypeptide(L)'
;MTISDEQRWQFCQGFGSHVFGLAMRDAALRERLHRRYQDWETNAEAIDPKAQALVCLALHSISFDRPVSAASDLRRISAAAVAEAVHTRPHHELFASLPELTADGMAHVQALRLMSYQFGAHVGVSPVAKPWTWITTSALTWIRHASTTASVSGQATCGEIMDLGL
;
A
#
# COMPACT_ATOMS: atom_id res chain seq x y z
N MET A 1 24.08 -11.10 -6.98
CA MET A 1 24.05 -9.68 -7.39
C MET A 1 23.11 -8.98 -6.43
N THR A 2 23.62 -8.05 -5.63
CA THR A 2 22.84 -7.31 -4.63
C THR A 2 21.86 -6.38 -5.33
N ILE A 3 20.59 -6.36 -4.91
CA ILE A 3 19.60 -5.42 -5.45
C ILE A 3 19.87 -4.00 -4.95
N SER A 4 19.78 -2.99 -5.83
CA SER A 4 19.93 -1.59 -5.44
C SER A 4 18.67 -1.04 -4.75
N ASP A 5 18.80 0.06 -4.00
CA ASP A 5 17.66 0.72 -3.35
C ASP A 5 16.63 1.22 -4.38
N GLU A 6 17.10 1.71 -5.53
CA GLU A 6 16.22 2.10 -6.64
C GLU A 6 15.42 0.91 -7.18
N GLN A 7 16.08 -0.22 -7.43
CA GLN A 7 15.40 -1.44 -7.91
C GLN A 7 14.38 -1.97 -6.89
N ARG A 8 14.72 -1.90 -5.59
CA ARG A 8 13.82 -2.26 -4.50
C ARG A 8 12.60 -1.34 -4.48
N TRP A 9 12.81 -0.03 -4.59
CA TRP A 9 11.74 0.95 -4.59
C TRP A 9 10.83 0.81 -5.81
N GLN A 10 11.39 0.63 -7.01
CA GLN A 10 10.64 0.36 -8.23
C GLN A 10 9.77 -0.89 -8.11
N PHE A 11 10.28 -1.95 -7.48
CA PHE A 11 9.48 -3.14 -7.21
C PHE A 11 8.29 -2.83 -6.28
N CYS A 12 8.53 -2.08 -5.19
CA CYS A 12 7.47 -1.72 -4.24
C CYS A 12 6.36 -0.88 -4.90
N GLN A 13 6.77 0.10 -5.72
CA GLN A 13 5.84 0.91 -6.51
C GLN A 13 5.06 0.06 -7.52
N GLY A 14 5.77 -0.80 -8.25
CA GLY A 14 5.17 -1.72 -9.22
C GLY A 14 4.12 -2.60 -8.58
N PHE A 15 4.41 -3.15 -7.39
CA PHE A 15 3.47 -3.96 -6.62
C PHE A 15 2.22 -3.18 -6.20
N GLY A 16 2.38 -1.98 -5.63
CA GLY A 16 1.23 -1.14 -5.25
C GLY A 16 0.32 -0.82 -6.44
N SER A 17 0.91 -0.41 -7.56
CA SER A 17 0.19 -0.15 -8.81
C SER A 17 -0.52 -1.38 -9.37
N HIS A 18 0.13 -2.53 -9.31
CA HIS A 18 -0.42 -3.78 -9.81
C HIS A 18 -1.63 -4.25 -9.00
N VAL A 19 -1.53 -4.24 -7.66
CA VAL A 19 -2.63 -4.60 -6.76
C VAL A 19 -3.85 -3.70 -6.99
N PHE A 20 -3.62 -2.39 -7.16
CA PHE A 20 -4.68 -1.45 -7.51
C PHE A 20 -5.29 -1.78 -8.90
N GLY A 21 -4.45 -1.99 -9.91
CA GLY A 21 -4.88 -2.32 -11.27
C GLY A 21 -5.73 -3.58 -11.34
N LEU A 22 -5.35 -4.64 -10.61
CA LEU A 22 -6.16 -5.85 -10.48
C LEU A 22 -7.53 -5.56 -9.86
N ALA A 23 -7.55 -4.82 -8.74
CA ALA A 23 -8.79 -4.47 -8.06
C ALA A 23 -9.76 -3.66 -8.94
N MET A 24 -9.25 -2.76 -9.77
CA MET A 24 -10.09 -1.91 -10.64
C MET A 24 -10.68 -2.63 -11.85
N ARG A 25 -10.18 -3.82 -12.21
CA ARG A 25 -10.74 -4.66 -13.28
C ARG A 25 -12.00 -5.40 -12.85
N ASP A 26 -12.11 -5.72 -11.57
CA ASP A 26 -13.31 -6.35 -11.02
C ASP A 26 -14.42 -5.30 -10.86
N ALA A 27 -15.40 -5.35 -11.75
CA ALA A 27 -16.54 -4.43 -11.75
C ALA A 27 -17.35 -4.50 -10.44
N ALA A 28 -17.49 -5.68 -9.84
CA ALA A 28 -18.22 -5.86 -8.59
C ALA A 28 -17.44 -5.29 -7.40
N LEU A 29 -16.11 -5.41 -7.40
CA LEU A 29 -15.27 -4.74 -6.41
C LEU A 29 -15.33 -3.22 -6.56
N ARG A 30 -15.19 -2.70 -7.77
CA ARG A 30 -15.27 -1.26 -8.05
C ARG A 30 -16.59 -0.65 -7.58
N GLU A 31 -17.71 -1.32 -7.86
CA GLU A 31 -19.04 -0.88 -7.40
C GLU A 31 -19.15 -0.88 -5.87
N ARG A 32 -18.59 -1.89 -5.19
CA ARG A 32 -18.54 -1.92 -3.72
C ARG A 32 -17.71 -0.79 -3.15
N LEU A 33 -16.56 -0.47 -3.76
CA LEU A 33 -15.73 0.65 -3.34
C LEU A 33 -16.43 1.99 -3.59
N HIS A 34 -17.11 2.14 -4.73
CA HIS A 34 -17.88 3.34 -5.03
C HIS A 34 -18.95 3.62 -3.97
N ARG A 35 -19.71 2.59 -3.57
CA ARG A 35 -20.68 2.71 -2.46
C ARG A 35 -20.03 3.11 -1.15
N ARG A 36 -18.87 2.52 -0.81
CA ARG A 36 -18.12 2.95 0.39
C ARG A 36 -17.70 4.41 0.32
N TYR A 37 -17.28 4.91 -0.84
CA TYR A 37 -16.94 6.32 -0.99
C TYR A 37 -18.14 7.23 -0.73
N GLN A 38 -19.33 6.85 -1.20
CA GLN A 38 -20.57 7.56 -0.89
C GLN A 38 -20.88 7.52 0.62
N ASP A 39 -20.82 6.35 1.24
CA ASP A 39 -21.05 6.18 2.69
C ASP A 39 -20.04 6.98 3.55
N TRP A 40 -18.83 7.15 3.04
CA TRP A 40 -17.76 7.91 3.67
C TRP A 40 -17.79 9.41 3.33
N GLU A 41 -18.69 9.86 2.46
CA GLU A 41 -18.75 11.23 1.96
C GLU A 41 -17.42 11.69 1.32
N THR A 42 -16.73 10.79 0.62
CA THR A 42 -15.45 11.02 -0.07
C THR A 42 -15.50 10.53 -1.52
N ASN A 43 -14.42 10.73 -2.27
CA ASN A 43 -14.28 10.19 -3.64
C ASN A 43 -13.00 9.34 -3.81
N ALA A 44 -12.94 8.64 -4.93
CA ALA A 44 -11.81 7.78 -5.29
C ALA A 44 -10.50 8.57 -5.41
N GLU A 45 -10.51 9.76 -6.01
CA GLU A 45 -9.32 10.60 -6.22
C GLU A 45 -8.63 10.99 -4.90
N ALA A 46 -9.41 11.15 -3.83
CA ALA A 46 -8.91 11.46 -2.50
C ALA A 46 -8.29 10.23 -1.78
N ILE A 47 -8.78 9.02 -2.03
CA ILE A 47 -8.42 7.82 -1.26
C ILE A 47 -7.47 6.92 -2.02
N ASP A 48 -7.73 6.65 -3.30
CA ASP A 48 -7.11 5.57 -4.05
C ASP A 48 -5.59 5.74 -4.20
N PRO A 49 -5.09 6.90 -4.66
CA PRO A 49 -3.65 7.07 -4.80
C PRO A 49 -2.90 6.99 -3.46
N LYS A 50 -3.55 7.37 -2.35
CA LYS A 50 -2.98 7.28 -1.00
C LYS A 50 -2.98 5.85 -0.49
N ALA A 51 -4.04 5.09 -0.76
CA ALA A 51 -4.09 3.66 -0.45
C ALA A 51 -3.03 2.89 -1.23
N GLN A 52 -2.84 3.21 -2.52
CA GLN A 52 -1.79 2.63 -3.35
C GLN A 52 -0.39 2.95 -2.80
N ALA A 53 -0.14 4.21 -2.46
CA ALA A 53 1.11 4.64 -1.84
C ALA A 53 1.33 3.92 -0.50
N LEU A 54 0.29 3.72 0.31
CA LEU A 54 0.37 2.98 1.57
C LEU A 54 0.78 1.51 1.37
N VAL A 55 0.24 0.81 0.35
CA VAL A 55 0.67 -0.55 -0.01
C VAL A 55 2.16 -0.60 -0.38
N CYS A 56 2.61 0.36 -1.20
CA CYS A 56 4.02 0.51 -1.58
C CYS A 56 4.92 0.70 -0.35
N LEU A 57 4.56 1.64 0.53
CA LEU A 57 5.31 1.97 1.75
C LEU A 57 5.36 0.79 2.73
N ALA A 58 4.26 0.06 2.88
CA ALA A 58 4.21 -1.13 3.71
C ALA A 58 5.20 -2.20 3.21
N LEU A 59 5.17 -2.52 1.91
CA LEU A 59 6.13 -3.46 1.31
C LEU A 59 7.58 -2.97 1.43
N HIS A 60 7.81 -1.67 1.18
CA HIS A 60 9.12 -1.06 1.34
C HIS A 60 9.65 -1.22 2.77
N SER A 61 8.85 -0.91 3.78
CA SER A 61 9.23 -1.04 5.19
C SER A 61 9.62 -2.48 5.56
N ILE A 62 8.85 -3.47 5.10
CA ILE A 62 9.17 -4.90 5.32
C ILE A 62 10.49 -5.27 4.66
N SER A 63 10.71 -4.78 3.43
CA SER A 63 11.95 -5.05 2.70
C SER A 63 13.17 -4.42 3.36
N PHE A 64 12.99 -3.30 4.06
CA PHE A 64 14.07 -2.61 4.77
C PHE A 64 14.53 -3.37 6.02
N ASP A 65 13.61 -4.01 6.74
CA ASP A 65 13.95 -4.82 7.92
C ASP A 65 14.65 -6.15 7.57
N ARG A 66 14.61 -6.55 6.30
CA ARG A 66 15.11 -7.84 5.85
C ARG A 66 16.42 -7.66 5.07
N PRO A 67 17.42 -8.53 5.25
CA PRO A 67 18.56 -8.58 4.36
C PRO A 67 18.09 -9.11 2.99
N VAL A 68 17.74 -8.20 2.09
CA VAL A 68 17.34 -8.53 0.72
C VAL A 68 18.59 -8.57 -0.14
N SER A 69 18.93 -9.75 -0.64
CA SER A 69 20.12 -9.98 -1.46
C SER A 69 19.81 -9.93 -2.96
N ALA A 70 18.56 -10.19 -3.35
CA ALA A 70 18.12 -10.21 -4.75
C ALA A 70 16.63 -9.85 -4.91
N ALA A 71 16.22 -9.48 -6.13
CA ALA A 71 14.81 -9.19 -6.45
C ALA A 71 13.86 -10.37 -6.18
N SER A 72 14.34 -11.61 -6.32
CA SER A 72 13.57 -12.80 -5.99
C SER A 72 13.16 -12.87 -4.53
N ASP A 73 13.91 -12.24 -3.62
CA ASP A 73 13.59 -12.23 -2.19
C ASP A 73 12.39 -11.31 -1.92
N LEU A 74 12.29 -10.18 -2.63
CA LEU A 74 11.10 -9.31 -2.58
C LEU A 74 9.85 -10.02 -3.08
N ARG A 75 9.99 -10.77 -4.18
CA ARG A 75 8.89 -11.56 -4.77
C ARG A 75 8.35 -12.62 -3.81
N ARG A 76 9.15 -13.14 -2.88
CA ARG A 76 8.75 -14.14 -1.89
C ARG A 76 8.00 -13.57 -0.69
N ILE A 77 7.93 -12.24 -0.53
CA ILE A 77 7.16 -11.62 0.55
C ILE A 77 5.68 -11.95 0.34
N SER A 78 5.02 -12.50 1.37
CA SER A 78 3.58 -12.79 1.31
C SER A 78 2.74 -11.52 1.28
N ALA A 79 1.66 -11.51 0.51
CA ALA A 79 0.68 -10.41 0.53
C ALA A 79 0.05 -10.20 1.91
N ALA A 80 -0.09 -11.27 2.70
CA ALA A 80 -0.55 -11.21 4.09
C ALA A 80 0.38 -10.36 4.96
N ALA A 81 1.71 -10.50 4.81
CA ALA A 81 2.67 -9.65 5.52
C ALA A 81 2.57 -8.17 5.11
N VAL A 82 2.28 -7.89 3.84
CA VAL A 82 2.05 -6.50 3.38
C VAL A 82 0.76 -5.95 3.98
N ALA A 83 -0.32 -6.72 3.99
CA ALA A 83 -1.59 -6.34 4.62
C ALA A 83 -1.43 -6.09 6.13
N GLU A 84 -0.67 -6.95 6.81
CA GLU A 84 -0.35 -6.78 8.22
C GLU A 84 0.41 -5.46 8.46
N ALA A 85 1.46 -5.18 7.68
CA ALA A 85 2.20 -3.93 7.80
C ALA A 85 1.35 -2.69 7.49
N VAL A 86 0.40 -2.77 6.54
CA VAL A 86 -0.57 -1.68 6.29
C VAL A 86 -1.42 -1.40 7.53
N HIS A 87 -1.78 -2.43 8.29
CA HIS A 87 -2.71 -2.30 9.42
C HIS A 87 -2.02 -1.93 10.73
N THR A 88 -0.88 -2.56 11.05
CA THR A 88 -0.32 -2.55 12.40
C THR A 88 0.99 -1.79 12.52
N ARG A 89 1.64 -1.44 11.40
CA ARG A 89 2.95 -0.79 11.46
C ARG A 89 2.85 0.66 11.95
N PRO A 90 3.70 1.10 12.90
CA PRO A 90 3.74 2.49 13.31
C PRO A 90 4.02 3.41 12.11
N HIS A 91 3.25 4.49 11.99
CA HIS A 91 3.27 5.31 10.77
C HIS A 91 4.66 5.87 10.46
N HIS A 92 5.43 6.26 11.48
CA HIS A 92 6.78 6.80 11.26
C HIS A 92 7.75 5.78 10.66
N GLU A 93 7.57 4.48 10.92
CA GLU A 93 8.38 3.42 10.33
C GLU A 93 8.06 3.17 8.86
N LEU A 94 6.81 3.43 8.43
CA LEU A 94 6.44 3.31 7.02
C LEU A 94 7.24 4.25 6.12
N PHE A 95 7.72 5.38 6.67
CA PHE A 95 8.44 6.41 5.94
C PHE A 95 9.95 6.39 6.16
N ALA A 96 10.44 5.51 7.04
CA ALA A 96 11.85 5.40 7.35
C ALA A 96 12.63 4.91 6.12
N SER A 97 13.82 5.47 5.94
CA SER A 97 14.78 5.04 4.91
C SER A 97 14.24 5.04 3.47
N LEU A 98 13.28 5.92 3.17
CA LEU A 98 12.83 6.13 1.80
C LEU A 98 13.95 6.75 0.97
N PRO A 99 14.20 6.26 -0.27
CA PRO A 99 15.16 6.90 -1.17
C PRO A 99 14.70 8.32 -1.53
N GLU A 100 15.61 9.14 -2.04
CA GLU A 100 15.23 10.44 -2.61
C GLU A 100 14.33 10.22 -3.83
N LEU A 101 13.08 10.64 -3.73
CA LEU A 101 12.07 10.49 -4.77
C LEU A 101 11.96 11.76 -5.60
N THR A 102 11.60 11.62 -6.88
CA THR A 102 11.25 12.76 -7.74
C THR A 102 10.01 13.49 -7.20
N ALA A 103 9.85 14.76 -7.58
CA ALA A 103 8.74 15.61 -7.11
C ALA A 103 7.35 14.96 -7.32
N ASP A 104 7.15 14.32 -8.48
CA ASP A 104 5.88 13.66 -8.83
C ASP A 104 5.61 12.39 -8.00
N GLY A 105 6.66 11.64 -7.64
CA GLY A 105 6.52 10.46 -6.77
C GLY A 105 6.21 10.80 -5.31
N MET A 106 6.47 12.04 -4.89
CA MET A 106 6.38 12.45 -3.49
C MET A 106 5.01 12.91 -3.02
N ALA A 107 4.11 13.37 -3.90
CA ALA A 107 2.91 14.09 -3.47
C ALA A 107 2.02 13.26 -2.52
N HIS A 108 1.73 11.99 -2.85
CA HIS A 108 0.91 11.12 -2.01
C HIS A 108 1.65 10.62 -0.76
N VAL A 109 2.95 10.37 -0.86
CA VAL A 109 3.80 10.02 0.30
C VAL A 109 3.88 11.19 1.28
N GLN A 110 4.03 12.42 0.79
CA GLN A 110 4.01 13.64 1.61
C GLN A 110 2.65 13.87 2.26
N ALA A 111 1.55 13.66 1.52
CA ALA A 111 0.21 13.73 2.10
C ALA A 111 0.04 12.71 3.25
N LEU A 112 0.49 11.47 3.05
CA LEU A 112 0.49 10.44 4.10
C LEU A 112 1.36 10.82 5.30
N ARG A 113 2.56 11.37 5.06
CA ARG A 113 3.44 11.91 6.11
C ARG A 113 2.74 13.02 6.90
N LEU A 114 2.15 14.02 6.24
CA LEU A 114 1.46 15.13 6.90
C LEU A 114 0.29 14.63 7.77
N MET A 115 -0.51 13.69 7.26
CA MET A 115 -1.60 13.08 8.04
C MET A 115 -1.06 12.29 9.25
N SER A 116 0.11 11.67 9.12
CA SER A 116 0.73 10.86 10.17
C SER A 116 1.42 11.70 11.25
N TYR A 117 2.06 12.82 10.88
CA TYR A 117 2.89 13.64 11.77
C TYR A 117 2.18 14.88 12.36
N GLN A 118 0.94 15.18 11.97
CA GLN A 118 0.12 16.17 12.70
C GLN A 118 -0.22 15.76 14.16
N PHE A 119 0.25 14.60 14.62
CA PHE A 119 0.19 14.14 16.00
C PHE A 119 1.36 14.66 16.87
N GLY A 120 1.42 15.98 17.03
CA GLY A 120 2.22 16.62 18.08
C GLY A 120 1.45 17.63 18.93
N ALA A 121 0.24 18.04 18.55
CA ALA A 121 -0.37 19.25 19.12
C ALA A 121 -1.86 19.19 19.51
N HIS A 122 -2.61 18.09 19.30
CA HIS A 122 -4.05 18.09 19.59
C HIS A 122 -4.51 16.94 20.50
N VAL A 123 -4.96 17.31 21.70
CA VAL A 123 -5.71 16.48 22.66
C VAL A 123 -7.18 16.52 22.23
N GLY A 124 -7.67 15.45 21.60
CA GLY A 124 -9.05 15.31 21.09
C GLY A 124 -9.14 14.26 19.97
N VAL A 125 -10.35 13.78 19.65
CA VAL A 125 -10.56 12.85 18.52
C VAL A 125 -10.11 13.55 17.24
N SER A 126 -8.94 13.17 16.72
CA SER A 126 -8.31 13.85 15.60
C SER A 126 -9.21 13.78 14.36
N PRO A 127 -9.49 14.90 13.68
CA PRO A 127 -10.23 14.92 12.41
C PRO A 127 -9.55 14.08 11.30
N VAL A 128 -8.32 13.62 11.53
CA VAL A 128 -7.52 12.78 10.61
C VAL A 128 -7.75 11.26 10.80
N ALA A 129 -8.40 10.84 11.90
CA ALA A 129 -8.64 9.41 12.17
C ALA A 129 -9.54 8.74 11.13
N LYS A 130 -10.54 9.47 10.61
CA LYS A 130 -11.46 8.98 9.57
C LYS A 130 -10.73 8.76 8.23
N PRO A 131 -10.00 9.76 7.67
CA PRO A 131 -9.20 9.56 6.45
C PRO A 131 -8.25 8.37 6.52
N TRP A 132 -7.52 8.20 7.62
CA TRP A 132 -6.58 7.09 7.77
C TRP A 132 -7.29 5.73 7.74
N THR A 133 -8.44 5.64 8.39
CA THR A 133 -9.27 4.43 8.41
C THR A 133 -9.75 4.09 6.99
N TRP A 134 -10.20 5.08 6.21
CA TRP A 134 -10.64 4.88 4.82
C TRP A 134 -9.51 4.39 3.92
N ILE A 135 -8.34 5.04 3.99
CA ILE A 135 -7.15 4.67 3.22
C ILE A 135 -6.70 3.24 3.55
N THR A 136 -6.60 2.92 4.86
CA THR A 136 -6.21 1.57 5.33
C THR A 136 -7.23 0.53 4.86
N THR A 137 -8.53 0.82 4.97
CA THR A 137 -9.59 -0.09 4.53
C THR A 137 -9.54 -0.37 3.03
N SER A 138 -9.31 0.67 2.21
CA SER A 138 -9.14 0.51 0.75
C SER A 138 -7.91 -0.33 0.42
N ALA A 139 -6.75 -0.02 1.01
CA ALA A 139 -5.51 -0.77 0.80
C ALA A 139 -5.67 -2.26 1.14
N LEU A 140 -6.24 -2.57 2.31
CA LEU A 140 -6.52 -3.95 2.74
C LEU A 140 -7.50 -4.66 1.81
N THR A 141 -8.50 -3.94 1.29
CA THR A 141 -9.48 -4.50 0.35
C THR A 141 -8.81 -4.92 -0.95
N TRP A 142 -7.92 -4.09 -1.50
CA TRP A 142 -7.22 -4.41 -2.74
C TRP A 142 -6.21 -5.54 -2.57
N ILE A 143 -5.40 -5.50 -1.50
CA ILE A 143 -4.43 -6.58 -1.22
C ILE A 143 -5.16 -7.91 -1.08
N ARG A 144 -6.28 -7.94 -0.34
CA ARG A 144 -7.09 -9.14 -0.16
C ARG A 144 -7.60 -9.65 -1.50
N HIS A 145 -8.16 -8.78 -2.33
CA HIS A 145 -8.65 -9.16 -3.65
C HIS A 145 -7.53 -9.76 -4.50
N ALA A 146 -6.41 -9.07 -4.65
CA ALA A 146 -5.26 -9.56 -5.41
C ALA A 146 -4.75 -10.91 -4.89
N SER A 147 -4.67 -11.08 -3.57
CA SER A 147 -4.25 -12.33 -2.95
C SER A 147 -5.20 -13.49 -3.23
N THR A 148 -6.53 -13.26 -3.16
CA THR A 148 -7.53 -14.28 -3.48
C THR A 148 -7.60 -14.61 -4.96
N THR A 149 -7.28 -13.65 -5.83
CA THR A 149 -7.19 -13.87 -7.28
C THR A 149 -5.97 -14.73 -7.63
N ALA A 150 -4.84 -14.52 -6.94
CA ALA A 150 -3.62 -15.29 -7.15
C ALA A 150 -3.64 -16.68 -6.49
N SER A 151 -4.34 -16.84 -5.37
CA SER A 151 -4.36 -18.11 -4.62
C SER A 151 -5.69 -18.32 -3.88
N VAL A 152 -6.22 -19.56 -3.97
CA VAL A 152 -7.43 -20.00 -3.25
C VAL A 152 -7.25 -19.90 -1.73
N SER A 153 -6.02 -20.03 -1.23
CA SER A 153 -5.71 -19.95 0.21
C SER A 153 -5.66 -18.51 0.75
N GLY A 154 -5.58 -17.49 -0.12
CA GLY A 154 -5.36 -16.10 0.29
C GLY A 154 -3.96 -15.83 0.87
N GLN A 155 -2.99 -16.70 0.58
CA GLN A 155 -1.60 -16.59 1.05
C GLN A 155 -0.59 -16.34 -0.08
N ALA A 156 -1.05 -15.77 -1.20
CA ALA A 156 -0.19 -15.50 -2.35
C ALA A 156 0.97 -14.57 -1.98
N THR A 157 2.11 -14.80 -2.62
CA THR A 157 3.31 -13.96 -2.58
C THR A 157 3.19 -12.76 -3.52
N CYS A 158 4.01 -11.73 -3.29
CA CYS A 158 4.09 -10.58 -4.18
C CYS A 158 4.45 -11.01 -5.60
N GLY A 159 5.31 -12.02 -5.78
CA GLY A 159 5.65 -12.59 -7.08
C GLY A 159 4.44 -13.19 -7.79
N GLU A 160 3.72 -14.09 -7.12
CA GLU A 160 2.52 -14.73 -7.69
C GLU A 160 1.45 -13.71 -8.08
N ILE A 161 1.27 -12.66 -7.27
CA ILE A 161 0.36 -11.56 -7.60
C ILE A 161 0.86 -10.80 -8.82
N MET A 162 2.15 -10.43 -8.88
CA MET A 162 2.72 -9.68 -10.01
C MET A 162 2.74 -10.46 -11.32
N ASP A 163 2.66 -11.79 -11.25
CA ASP A 163 2.59 -12.68 -12.42
C ASP A 163 1.16 -12.81 -12.96
N LEU A 164 0.14 -12.28 -12.26
CA LEU A 164 -1.20 -12.15 -12.82
C LEU A 164 -1.15 -11.13 -13.97
N GLY A 165 -1.56 -11.56 -15.16
CA GLY A 165 -1.51 -10.70 -16.35
C GLY A 165 -2.27 -9.38 -16.19
N LEU A 166 -1.64 -8.28 -16.65
CA LEU A 166 -2.33 -7.02 -16.92
C LEU A 166 -2.74 -6.95 -18.40
#